data_AF-A0A9Q1IUK5-F1
#
_entry.id   AF-A0A9Q1IUK5-F1
#
_cell.length_a   1.000
_cell.length_b   1.000
_cell.length_c   1.000
_cell.angle_alpha   90.00
_cell.angle_beta   90.00
_cell.angle_gamma   90.00
#
_symmetry.space_group_name_H-M   'P 1'
#
loop_
_entity.id
_entity.type
_entity.pdbx_description
1 polymer ?
#
loop_
_entity_poly.entity_id
_entity_poly.type
_entity_poly.pdbx_seq_one_letter_code
_entity_poly.pdbx_strand_id
1 'polypeptide(L)'
;MTSQPKVTYATLAPVHTVLFCQVIDGKLAPFLSKVIKFASSHVYSCSLCSEKGFICELCHNGQVIYPFQEGATKRCEGCGAVFHSECRMRALPCPRCVRRELHQRPSSFWRNLEQGDSPSDDTFSSFQLPYQDT
;
A
#
# COMPACT_ATOMS: atom_id res chain seq x y z
N MET A 1 42.03 35.60 -10.78
CA MET A 1 41.52 34.73 -11.88
C MET A 1 40.77 33.56 -11.26
N THR A 2 39.46 33.67 -11.09
CA THR A 2 38.53 32.52 -11.09
C THR A 2 37.17 33.08 -11.46
N SER A 3 36.88 33.00 -12.76
CA SER A 3 35.60 33.26 -13.38
C SER A 3 34.52 32.36 -12.77
N GLN A 4 33.48 32.96 -12.21
CA GLN A 4 32.27 32.23 -11.88
C GLN A 4 31.48 31.91 -13.16
N PRO A 5 30.89 30.71 -13.27
CA PRO A 5 30.01 30.38 -14.38
C PRO A 5 28.68 31.12 -14.24
N LYS A 6 28.38 32.02 -15.19
CA LYS A 6 27.04 32.59 -15.37
C LYS A 6 26.16 31.53 -16.00
N VAL A 7 25.42 30.78 -15.19
CA VAL A 7 24.35 29.91 -15.69
C VAL A 7 23.17 30.80 -16.04
N THR A 8 22.96 31.03 -17.34
CA THR A 8 21.88 31.84 -17.89
C THR A 8 20.58 31.04 -17.92
N TYR A 9 19.74 31.21 -16.91
CA TYR A 9 18.37 30.68 -16.83
C TYR A 9 17.39 31.57 -17.60
N ALA A 10 17.52 31.65 -18.93
CA ALA A 10 16.83 32.69 -19.71
C ALA A 10 15.67 32.20 -20.61
N THR A 11 15.13 30.98 -20.47
CA THR A 11 14.06 30.57 -21.44
C THR A 11 12.97 29.61 -20.94
N LEU A 12 12.84 29.35 -19.64
CA LEU A 12 11.76 28.49 -19.10
C LEU A 12 10.67 29.25 -18.31
N ALA A 13 10.59 30.58 -18.48
CA ALA A 13 9.75 31.45 -17.67
C ALA A 13 8.21 31.42 -17.89
N PRO A 14 7.62 31.03 -19.04
CA PRO A 14 6.17 31.21 -19.23
C PRO A 14 5.31 30.10 -18.61
N VAL A 15 5.85 28.91 -18.35
CA VAL A 15 5.04 27.78 -17.85
C VAL A 15 4.99 27.75 -16.31
N HIS A 16 6.09 28.15 -15.66
CA HIS A 16 6.20 28.14 -14.20
C HIS A 16 5.39 29.27 -13.54
N THR A 17 5.31 30.45 -14.17
CA THR A 17 4.55 31.59 -13.65
C THR A 17 3.04 31.38 -13.76
N VAL A 18 2.54 30.79 -14.84
CA VAL A 18 1.08 30.59 -15.04
C VAL A 18 0.50 29.61 -14.03
N LEU A 19 1.20 28.52 -13.72
CA LEU A 19 0.77 27.57 -12.69
C LEU A 19 0.74 28.25 -11.30
N PHE A 20 1.76 29.05 -10.99
CA PHE A 20 1.84 29.79 -9.73
C PHE A 20 0.73 30.85 -9.61
N CYS A 21 0.41 31.57 -10.69
CA CYS A 21 -0.73 32.50 -10.71
C CYS A 21 -2.07 31.80 -10.45
N GLN A 22 -2.30 30.59 -10.97
CA GLN A 22 -3.52 29.85 -10.67
C GLN A 22 -3.63 29.39 -9.21
N VAL A 23 -2.49 29.12 -8.57
CA VAL A 23 -2.40 28.81 -7.13
C VAL A 23 -2.69 30.06 -6.30
N ILE A 24 -2.10 31.21 -6.65
CA ILE A 24 -2.29 32.49 -5.95
C ILE A 24 -3.71 33.04 -6.13
N ASP A 25 -4.28 32.91 -7.34
CA ASP A 25 -5.64 33.35 -7.65
C ASP A 25 -6.73 32.50 -6.99
N GLY A 26 -6.36 31.41 -6.29
CA GLY A 26 -7.32 30.48 -5.69
C GLY A 26 -8.18 29.70 -6.69
N LYS A 27 -7.88 29.80 -8.00
CA LYS A 27 -8.66 29.17 -9.09
C LYS A 27 -8.32 27.70 -9.30
N LEU A 28 -7.14 27.25 -8.85
CA LEU A 28 -6.70 25.87 -9.00
C LEU A 28 -7.52 24.90 -8.13
N ALA A 29 -7.79 25.24 -6.87
CA ALA A 29 -8.55 24.40 -5.95
C ALA A 29 -9.97 24.04 -6.44
N PRO A 30 -10.81 24.99 -6.91
CA PRO A 30 -12.14 24.66 -7.44
C PRO A 30 -12.07 23.91 -8.78
N PHE A 31 -11.04 24.13 -9.59
CA PHE A 31 -10.82 23.36 -10.82
C PHE A 31 -10.49 21.89 -10.50
N LEU A 32 -9.51 21.64 -9.63
CA LEU A 32 -9.17 20.29 -9.18
C LEU A 32 -10.35 19.59 -8.51
N SER A 33 -11.13 20.31 -7.71
CA SER A 33 -12.36 19.77 -7.11
C SER A 33 -13.37 19.30 -8.14
N LYS A 34 -13.55 20.03 -9.26
CA LYS A 34 -14.42 19.60 -10.37
C LYS A 34 -13.89 18.34 -11.05
N VAL A 35 -12.58 18.28 -11.31
CA VAL A 35 -11.94 17.11 -11.94
C VAL A 35 -12.05 15.88 -11.06
N ILE A 36 -11.81 16.00 -9.75
CA ILE A 36 -11.95 14.89 -8.79
C ILE A 36 -13.39 14.39 -8.75
N LYS A 37 -14.39 15.29 -8.71
CA LYS A 37 -15.81 14.91 -8.74
C LYS A 37 -16.18 14.19 -10.03
N PHE A 38 -15.71 14.67 -11.18
CA PHE A 38 -15.94 14.01 -12.46
C PHE A 38 -15.28 12.63 -12.51
N ALA A 39 -14.00 12.52 -12.15
CA ALA A 39 -13.26 11.27 -12.18
C ALA A 39 -13.84 10.22 -11.23
N SER A 40 -14.20 10.62 -10.00
CA SER A 40 -14.83 9.71 -9.04
C SER A 40 -16.20 9.23 -9.55
N SER A 41 -17.03 10.11 -10.10
CA SER A 41 -18.31 9.73 -10.73
C SER A 41 -18.11 8.75 -11.89
N HIS A 42 -17.10 8.95 -12.73
CA HIS A 42 -16.77 8.03 -13.81
C HIS A 42 -16.41 6.63 -13.29
N VAL A 43 -15.60 6.56 -12.22
CA VAL A 43 -15.21 5.27 -11.62
C VAL A 43 -16.42 4.48 -11.11
N TYR A 44 -17.42 5.15 -10.53
CA TYR A 44 -18.64 4.47 -10.05
C TYR A 44 -19.64 4.12 -11.16
N SER A 45 -19.64 4.85 -12.28
CA SER A 45 -20.59 4.64 -13.38
C SER A 45 -20.06 3.74 -14.50
N CYS A 46 -18.75 3.57 -14.61
CA CYS A 46 -18.10 2.74 -15.62
C CYS A 46 -17.72 1.37 -15.05
N SER A 47 -18.29 0.28 -15.59
CA SER A 47 -18.03 -1.10 -15.15
C SER A 47 -16.53 -1.45 -15.18
N LEU A 48 -15.83 -1.04 -16.24
CA LEU A 48 -14.40 -1.29 -16.40
C LEU A 48 -13.54 -0.60 -15.34
N CYS A 49 -13.99 0.56 -14.84
CA CYS A 49 -13.30 1.28 -13.78
C CYS A 49 -13.69 0.77 -12.40
N SER A 50 -14.96 0.39 -12.20
CA SER A 50 -15.42 -0.12 -10.91
C SER A 50 -14.75 -1.44 -10.52
N GLU A 51 -14.40 -2.26 -11.51
CA GLU A 51 -13.67 -3.51 -11.28
C GLU A 51 -12.20 -3.32 -10.87
N LYS A 52 -11.63 -2.12 -11.06
CA LYS A 52 -10.22 -1.80 -10.70
C LYS A 52 -10.06 -1.34 -9.25
N GLY A 53 -11.12 -1.39 -8.45
CA GLY A 53 -11.04 -1.06 -7.04
C GLY A 53 -10.27 -2.11 -6.22
N PHE A 54 -10.09 -1.81 -4.94
CA PHE A 54 -9.39 -2.66 -3.98
C PHE A 54 -10.38 -3.29 -3.01
N ILE A 55 -10.04 -4.45 -2.45
CA ILE A 55 -10.77 -5.06 -1.33
C ILE A 55 -9.92 -4.96 -0.07
N CYS A 56 -10.53 -4.53 1.03
CA CYS A 56 -9.88 -4.52 2.32
C CYS A 56 -9.71 -5.95 2.85
N GLU A 57 -8.47 -6.45 2.93
CA GLU A 57 -8.15 -7.80 3.43
C GLU A 57 -8.38 -7.99 4.94
N LEU A 58 -8.68 -6.91 5.67
CA LEU A 58 -8.76 -6.92 7.13
C LEU A 58 -10.18 -7.07 7.67
N CYS A 59 -11.19 -6.58 6.94
CA CYS A 59 -12.58 -6.60 7.42
C CYS A 59 -13.48 -7.58 6.66
N HIS A 60 -12.99 -8.23 5.61
CA HIS A 60 -13.72 -9.20 4.79
C HIS A 60 -15.13 -8.78 4.34
N ASN A 61 -15.43 -7.48 4.37
CA ASN A 61 -16.77 -6.94 4.12
C ASN A 61 -17.17 -6.99 2.63
N GLY A 62 -16.28 -7.49 1.74
CA GLY A 62 -16.49 -7.55 0.29
C GLY A 62 -16.61 -6.19 -0.42
N GLN A 63 -16.60 -5.09 0.33
CA GLN A 63 -16.78 -3.75 -0.20
C GLN A 63 -15.56 -3.30 -1.00
N VAL A 64 -15.82 -2.87 -2.23
CA VAL A 64 -14.82 -2.25 -3.10
C VAL A 64 -14.50 -0.84 -2.59
N ILE A 65 -13.22 -0.57 -2.39
CA ILE A 65 -12.68 0.71 -1.96
C ILE A 65 -11.72 1.29 -2.98
N TYR A 66 -11.58 2.61 -2.99
CA TYR A 66 -10.73 3.31 -3.94
C TYR A 66 -9.75 4.25 -3.26
N PRO A 67 -8.53 4.43 -3.80
CA PRO A 67 -7.51 5.28 -3.18
C PRO A 67 -7.91 6.76 -3.03
N PHE A 68 -8.80 7.27 -3.90
CA PHE A 68 -9.26 8.66 -3.88
C PHE A 68 -10.27 8.94 -2.75
N GLN A 69 -10.72 7.91 -2.03
CA GLN A 69 -11.59 8.06 -0.85
C GLN A 69 -10.74 8.31 0.40
N GLU A 70 -10.07 9.45 0.50
CA GLU A 70 -9.06 9.75 1.53
C GLU A 70 -9.59 9.71 2.98
N GLY A 71 -10.90 9.93 3.18
CA GLY A 71 -11.55 9.83 4.48
C GLY A 71 -11.78 8.39 4.93
N ALA A 72 -12.22 7.53 4.02
CA ALA A 72 -12.61 6.15 4.33
C ALA A 72 -11.46 5.14 4.19
N THR A 73 -10.40 5.50 3.45
CA THR A 73 -9.32 4.58 3.09
C THR A 73 -7.94 5.14 3.40
N LYS A 74 -6.98 4.24 3.64
CA LYS A 74 -5.56 4.55 3.78
C LYS A 74 -4.74 3.61 2.93
N ARG A 75 -3.77 4.19 2.22
CA ARG A 75 -2.76 3.47 1.44
C ARG A 75 -1.55 3.17 2.31
N CYS A 76 -0.97 1.99 2.16
CA CYS A 76 0.30 1.64 2.78
C CYS A 76 1.46 2.20 1.96
N GLU A 77 2.37 2.96 2.59
CA GLU A 77 3.56 3.53 1.94
C GLU A 77 4.55 2.47 1.45
N GLY A 78 4.63 1.31 2.12
CA GLY A 78 5.60 0.26 1.76
C GLY A 78 5.16 -0.61 0.58
N CYS A 79 3.91 -1.06 0.56
CA CYS A 79 3.41 -2.00 -0.47
C CYS A 79 2.37 -1.41 -1.42
N GLY A 80 1.90 -0.18 -1.17
CA GLY A 80 0.87 0.48 -1.99
C GLY A 80 -0.55 -0.09 -1.82
N ALA A 81 -0.76 -1.10 -0.97
CA ALA A 81 -2.07 -1.68 -0.73
C ALA A 81 -3.01 -0.69 -0.02
N VAL A 82 -4.29 -0.75 -0.35
CA VAL A 82 -5.34 0.12 0.18
C VAL A 82 -6.21 -0.66 1.16
N PHE A 83 -6.46 -0.06 2.31
CA PHE A 83 -7.32 -0.60 3.37
C PHE A 83 -8.28 0.48 3.84
N HIS A 84 -9.34 0.11 4.56
CA HIS A 84 -10.12 1.12 5.30
C HIS A 84 -9.23 1.83 6.33
N SER A 85 -9.47 3.12 6.55
CA SER A 85 -8.72 3.93 7.52
C SER A 85 -8.66 3.27 8.89
N GLU A 86 -9.81 2.83 9.42
CA GLU A 86 -9.88 2.15 10.71
C GLU A 86 -9.21 0.79 10.73
N CYS A 87 -9.33 0.02 9.65
CA CYS A 87 -8.68 -1.28 9.53
C CYS A 87 -7.17 -1.12 9.54
N ARG A 88 -6.65 -0.12 8.81
CA ARG A 88 -5.22 0.16 8.75
C ARG A 88 -4.66 0.60 10.10
N MET A 89 -5.40 1.37 10.87
CA MET A 89 -5.00 1.78 12.22
C MET A 89 -4.97 0.60 13.20
N ARG A 90 -5.90 -0.35 13.08
CA ARG A 90 -5.93 -1.56 13.92
C ARG A 90 -4.83 -2.57 13.57
N ALA A 91 -4.37 -2.58 12.33
CA ALA A 91 -3.37 -3.53 11.83
C ALA A 91 -2.06 -2.83 11.43
N LEU A 92 -1.27 -2.44 12.44
CA LEU A 92 0.10 -1.95 12.31
C LEU A 92 1.05 -2.95 12.98
N PRO A 93 2.09 -3.46 12.28
CA PRO A 93 2.54 -3.15 10.92
C PRO A 93 1.61 -3.70 9.81
N CYS A 94 1.79 -3.23 8.57
CA CYS A 94 0.92 -3.64 7.46
C CYS A 94 1.03 -5.17 7.21
N PRO A 95 -0.09 -5.93 7.22
CA PRO A 95 -0.05 -7.38 7.11
C PRO A 95 0.54 -7.88 5.78
N ARG A 96 0.33 -7.13 4.69
CA ARG A 96 0.96 -7.45 3.40
C ARG A 96 2.47 -7.24 3.41
N CYS A 97 2.96 -6.22 4.10
CA CYS A 97 4.40 -5.98 4.23
C CYS A 97 5.04 -7.09 5.07
N VAL A 98 4.43 -7.46 6.19
CA VAL A 98 4.90 -8.57 7.04
C VAL A 98 4.96 -9.87 6.24
N ARG A 99 3.89 -10.20 5.51
CA ARG A 99 3.85 -11.41 4.67
C ARG A 99 4.95 -11.39 3.60
N ARG A 100 5.15 -10.24 2.94
CA ARG A 100 6.20 -10.05 1.93
C ARG A 100 7.59 -10.25 2.53
N GLU A 101 7.86 -9.67 3.69
CA GLU A 101 9.15 -9.81 4.38
C GLU A 101 9.44 -11.27 4.76
N LEU A 102 8.44 -11.99 5.29
CA LEU A 102 8.58 -13.41 5.62
C LEU A 102 8.94 -14.28 4.42
N HIS A 103 8.40 -13.99 3.24
CA HIS A 103 8.68 -14.73 2.00
C HIS A 103 9.98 -14.29 1.31
N GLN A 104 10.51 -13.11 1.65
CA GLN A 104 11.80 -12.64 1.14
C GLN A 104 12.99 -13.23 1.90
N ARG A 105 12.77 -13.83 3.08
CA ARG A 105 13.84 -14.54 3.78
C ARG A 105 14.14 -15.83 3.02
N PRO A 106 15.39 -16.10 2.65
CA PRO A 106 15.75 -17.36 1.99
C PRO A 106 15.35 -18.54 2.89
N SER A 107 14.91 -19.64 2.28
CA SER A 107 14.47 -20.86 2.99
C SER A 107 15.51 -21.42 3.97
N SER A 108 16.78 -21.03 3.82
CA SER A 108 17.86 -21.32 4.76
C SER A 108 17.68 -20.68 6.14
N PHE A 109 16.89 -19.61 6.28
CA PHE A 109 16.56 -19.03 7.58
C PHE A 109 15.64 -19.96 8.40
N TRP A 110 14.62 -20.56 7.78
CA TRP A 110 13.73 -21.52 8.45
C TRP A 110 14.42 -22.85 8.73
N ARG A 111 15.31 -23.31 7.84
CA ARG A 111 16.12 -24.53 8.07
C ARG A 111 17.03 -24.41 9.31
N ASN A 112 17.47 -23.21 9.67
CA ASN A 112 18.32 -22.99 10.85
C ASN A 112 17.53 -22.89 12.17
N LEU A 113 16.24 -22.54 12.15
CA LEU A 113 15.41 -22.45 13.37
C LEU A 113 14.98 -23.82 13.88
N GLU A 114 14.86 -24.81 12.98
CA GLU A 114 14.62 -26.22 13.35
C GLU A 114 15.85 -26.91 13.95
N GLN A 115 17.02 -26.26 13.91
CA GLN A 115 18.29 -26.83 14.37
C GLN A 115 18.76 -26.29 15.74
N GLY A 116 17.97 -25.43 16.38
CA GLY A 116 18.44 -24.51 17.43
C GLY A 116 17.73 -24.57 18.77
N ASP A 117 17.13 -25.70 19.17
CA ASP A 117 16.83 -25.99 20.58
C ASP A 117 16.81 -27.51 20.80
N SER A 118 17.93 -28.04 21.28
CA SER A 118 17.99 -29.33 21.94
C SER A 118 18.73 -29.16 23.27
N PRO A 119 18.00 -28.95 24.37
CA PRO A 119 18.40 -29.44 25.67
C PRO A 119 17.68 -30.78 25.92
N SER A 120 18.49 -31.83 26.02
CA SER A 120 18.16 -33.16 26.56
C SER A 120 17.20 -33.12 27.74
N ASP A 121 16.12 -33.92 27.73
CA ASP A 121 16.04 -35.13 28.56
C ASP A 121 14.78 -35.97 28.24
N ASP A 122 14.90 -37.26 28.51
CA ASP A 122 13.95 -38.36 28.34
C ASP A 122 12.46 -38.05 28.57
N THR A 123 11.59 -38.44 27.62
CA THR A 123 10.41 -39.30 27.92
C THR A 123 9.71 -39.79 26.65
N PHE A 124 10.09 -41.01 26.30
CA PHE A 124 9.30 -42.02 25.64
C PHE A 124 7.81 -42.01 26.04
N SER A 125 6.89 -41.80 25.09
CA SER A 125 5.64 -42.56 25.04
C SER A 125 5.02 -42.49 23.65
N SER A 126 5.27 -43.57 22.91
CA SER A 126 4.57 -43.97 21.71
C SER A 126 3.08 -44.20 22.02
N PHE A 127 2.20 -43.38 21.46
CA PHE A 127 0.81 -43.79 21.23
C PHE A 127 0.61 -43.96 19.73
N GLN A 128 0.89 -45.18 19.25
CA GLN A 128 0.40 -45.65 17.96
C GLN A 128 -1.13 -45.76 18.06
N LEU A 129 -1.87 -44.96 17.31
CA LEU A 129 -3.27 -45.26 17.01
C LEU A 129 -3.32 -46.00 15.66
N PRO A 130 -3.87 -47.22 15.59
CA PRO A 130 -4.05 -47.92 14.34
C PRO A 130 -5.20 -47.27 13.58
N TYR A 131 -4.89 -46.70 12.41
CA TYR A 131 -5.90 -46.36 11.41
C TYR A 131 -6.49 -47.67 10.87
N GLN A 132 -7.77 -47.91 11.15
CA GLN A 132 -8.55 -48.96 10.50
C GLN A 132 -9.24 -48.31 9.29
N ASP A 133 -8.89 -48.77 8.09
CA ASP A 133 -9.67 -48.52 6.88
C ASP A 133 -10.93 -49.41 6.91
N THR A 134 -12.10 -48.78 6.78
CA THR A 134 -13.32 -49.40 6.22
C THR A 134 -13.94 -48.47 5.21
#